data_AF-A0A1L7LGP7-F1
#
_entry.id   AF-A0A1L7LGP7-F1
#
_cell.length_a   1.000
_cell.length_b   1.000
_cell.length_c   1.000
_cell.angle_alpha   90.00
_cell.angle_beta   90.00
_cell.angle_gamma   90.00
#
_symmetry.space_group_name_H-M   'P 1'
#
loop_
_entity.id
_entity.type
_entity.pdbx_description
1 polymer ?
#
loop_
_entity_poly.entity_id
_entity_poly.type
_entity_poly.pdbx_seq_one_letter_code
_entity_poly.pdbx_strand_id
1 'polypeptide(L)'
;MFNFFKKNKLFTQLASINLISKIGDKLFYTAMLTTATSLPNGSIAVMIVSASETLPILISLFLGVVADRQRQKLRHLIGSSIFRAVMYIGIGFIFKYPPTLILVVFASLLNLLSDISGNYSTALFSPFTKILIKSEDMEEAQGFISVGTQLVTVLQLLLVHHC
;
A
#
# COMPACT_ATOMS: atom_id res chain seq x y z
N MET A 1 -13.88 22.12 3.05
CA MET A 1 -13.32 21.22 2.01
C MET A 1 -12.62 21.90 0.81
N PHE A 2 -13.29 22.52 -0.18
CA PHE A 2 -12.54 23.07 -1.36
C PHE A 2 -11.50 24.14 -0.99
N ASN A 3 -11.82 25.01 -0.03
CA ASN A 3 -10.88 26.00 0.50
C ASN A 3 -9.73 25.34 1.28
N PHE A 4 -10.00 24.25 2.02
CA PHE A 4 -8.98 23.46 2.71
C PHE A 4 -7.97 22.86 1.72
N PHE A 5 -8.42 22.27 0.62
CA PHE A 5 -7.52 21.68 -0.39
C PHE A 5 -6.62 22.72 -1.06
N LYS A 6 -7.14 23.94 -1.29
CA LYS A 6 -6.35 25.04 -1.84
C LYS A 6 -5.34 25.59 -0.81
N LYS A 7 -5.76 25.71 0.46
CA LYS A 7 -4.92 26.18 1.58
C LYS A 7 -3.77 25.21 1.87
N ASN A 8 -4.05 23.91 1.86
CA ASN A 8 -3.13 22.83 2.26
C ASN A 8 -2.65 21.99 1.07
N LYS A 9 -2.32 22.65 -0.05
CA LYS A 9 -2.05 22.01 -1.35
C LYS A 9 -0.98 20.90 -1.29
N LEU A 10 0.13 21.11 -0.59
CA LEU A 10 1.21 20.12 -0.47
C LEU A 10 0.75 18.87 0.29
N PHE A 11 0.03 19.05 1.40
CA PHE A 11 -0.57 17.94 2.12
C PHE A 11 -1.56 17.18 1.24
N THR A 12 -2.48 17.89 0.57
CA THR A 12 -3.47 17.26 -0.31
C THR A 12 -2.80 16.46 -1.42
N GLN A 13 -1.76 17.00 -2.06
CA GLN A 13 -0.99 16.28 -3.08
C GLN A 13 -0.35 14.99 -2.52
N LEU A 14 0.35 15.08 -1.40
CA LEU A 14 1.02 13.93 -0.80
C LEU A 14 0.01 12.87 -0.31
N ALA A 15 -1.09 13.31 0.30
CA ALA A 15 -2.16 12.41 0.74
C ALA A 15 -2.84 11.72 -0.46
N SER A 16 -3.14 12.44 -1.54
CA SER A 16 -3.66 11.85 -2.78
C SER A 16 -2.71 10.83 -3.40
N ILE A 17 -1.40 11.12 -3.45
CA ILE A 17 -0.39 10.16 -3.94
C ILE A 17 -0.38 8.89 -3.08
N ASN A 18 -0.48 9.04 -1.75
CA ASN A 18 -0.53 7.91 -0.83
C ASN A 18 -1.80 7.07 -1.05
N LEU A 19 -2.97 7.71 -1.22
CA LEU A 19 -4.22 7.01 -1.53
C LEU A 19 -4.13 6.25 -2.85
N ILE A 20 -3.61 6.85 -3.92
CA ILE A 20 -3.39 6.17 -5.21
C ILE A 20 -2.46 4.97 -5.04
N SER A 21 -1.38 5.13 -4.25
CA SER A 21 -0.44 4.04 -3.97
C SER A 21 -1.14 2.88 -3.24
N LYS A 22 -1.98 3.18 -2.24
CA LYS A 22 -2.78 2.17 -1.52
C LYS A 22 -3.77 1.46 -2.44
N ILE A 23 -4.41 2.17 -3.37
CA ILE A 23 -5.27 1.55 -4.40
C ILE A 23 -4.46 0.54 -5.20
N GLY A 24 -3.27 0.93 -5.68
CA GLY A 24 -2.37 0.04 -6.41
C GLY A 24 -2.05 -1.24 -5.63
N ASP A 25 -1.64 -1.10 -4.36
CA ASP A 25 -1.32 -2.26 -3.50
C ASP A 25 -2.49 -3.24 -3.42
N LYS A 26 -3.71 -2.72 -3.19
CA LYS A 26 -4.92 -3.54 -3.10
C LYS A 26 -5.31 -4.19 -4.44
N LEU A 27 -5.12 -3.49 -5.56
CA LEU A 27 -5.36 -4.04 -6.89
C LEU A 27 -4.44 -5.23 -7.19
N PHE A 28 -3.14 -5.09 -6.91
CA PHE A 28 -2.19 -6.17 -7.12
C PHE A 28 -2.47 -7.37 -6.20
N TYR A 29 -2.76 -7.11 -4.92
CA TYR A 29 -3.14 -8.15 -3.99
C TYR A 29 -4.38 -8.92 -4.47
N THR A 30 -5.45 -8.22 -4.85
CA THR A 30 -6.67 -8.87 -5.36
C THR A 30 -6.40 -9.68 -6.62
N ALA A 31 -5.63 -9.15 -7.58
CA ALA A 31 -5.27 -9.89 -8.80
C ALA A 31 -4.46 -11.17 -8.48
N MET A 32 -3.54 -11.09 -7.52
CA MET A 32 -2.79 -12.25 -7.03
C MET A 32 -3.70 -13.28 -6.36
N LEU A 33 -4.65 -12.83 -5.56
CA LEU A 33 -5.60 -13.70 -4.87
C LEU A 33 -6.52 -14.42 -5.88
N THR A 34 -7.07 -13.71 -6.86
CA THR A 34 -7.87 -14.31 -7.95
C THR A 34 -7.05 -15.31 -8.77
N THR A 35 -5.77 -15.01 -9.02
CA THR A 35 -4.88 -15.96 -9.70
C THR A 35 -4.66 -17.20 -8.83
N ALA A 36 -4.45 -17.04 -7.53
CA ALA A 36 -4.23 -18.14 -6.60
C ALA A 36 -5.46 -19.06 -6.48
N THR A 37 -6.69 -18.50 -6.44
CA THR A 37 -7.92 -19.30 -6.37
C THR A 37 -8.17 -20.11 -7.64
N SER A 38 -7.67 -19.65 -8.80
CA SER A 38 -7.79 -20.35 -10.08
C SER A 38 -6.88 -21.58 -10.23
N LEU A 39 -5.89 -21.75 -9.34
CA LEU A 39 -4.93 -22.85 -9.42
C LEU A 39 -5.51 -24.18 -8.89
N PRO A 40 -5.07 -25.34 -9.42
CA PRO A 40 -5.45 -26.65 -8.90
C PRO A 40 -5.13 -26.83 -7.40
N ASN A 41 -4.03 -26.22 -6.92
CA ASN A 41 -3.63 -26.18 -5.51
C ASN A 41 -4.05 -24.86 -4.83
N GLY A 42 -5.26 -24.39 -5.13
CA GLY A 42 -5.71 -23.04 -4.78
C GLY A 42 -5.64 -22.72 -3.29
N SER A 43 -5.92 -23.66 -2.39
CA SER A 43 -5.87 -23.42 -0.94
C SER A 43 -4.48 -23.02 -0.44
N ILE A 44 -3.42 -23.69 -0.92
CA ILE A 44 -2.04 -23.38 -0.54
C ILE A 44 -1.63 -22.04 -1.15
N ALA A 45 -1.96 -21.80 -2.42
CA ALA A 45 -1.65 -20.55 -3.10
C ALA A 45 -2.31 -19.35 -2.42
N VAL A 46 -3.61 -19.46 -2.08
CA VAL A 46 -4.36 -18.44 -1.34
C VAL A 46 -3.72 -18.16 0.02
N MET A 47 -3.38 -19.22 0.77
CA MET A 47 -2.72 -19.08 2.07
C MET A 47 -1.41 -18.27 1.96
N ILE A 48 -0.59 -18.55 0.94
CA ILE A 48 0.69 -17.87 0.71
C ILE A 48 0.48 -16.39 0.34
N VAL A 49 -0.49 -16.10 -0.54
CA VAL A 49 -0.85 -14.73 -0.93
C VAL A 49 -1.35 -13.95 0.29
N SER A 50 -2.30 -14.48 1.04
CA SER A 50 -2.84 -13.82 2.24
C SER A 50 -1.80 -13.65 3.35
N ALA A 51 -0.91 -14.62 3.53
CA ALA A 51 0.22 -14.49 4.46
C ALA A 51 1.16 -13.34 4.04
N SER A 52 1.43 -13.19 2.74
CA SER A 52 2.29 -12.12 2.23
C SER A 52 1.75 -10.71 2.51
N GLU A 53 0.43 -10.53 2.57
CA GLU A 53 -0.20 -9.24 2.91
C GLU A 53 -0.33 -9.05 4.44
N THR A 54 -0.56 -10.13 5.20
CA THR A 54 -0.80 -10.05 6.64
C THR A 54 0.49 -9.87 7.44
N LEU A 55 1.58 -10.57 7.07
CA LEU A 55 2.87 -10.51 7.79
C LEU A 55 3.46 -9.10 7.92
N PRO A 56 3.47 -8.25 6.86
CA PRO A 56 3.92 -6.86 6.95
C PRO A 56 3.19 -6.04 8.01
N ILE A 57 1.89 -6.29 8.20
CA ILE A 57 1.06 -5.60 9.20
C ILE A 57 1.55 -5.95 10.61
N LEU A 58 1.86 -7.23 10.87
CA LEU A 58 2.34 -7.68 12.17
C LEU A 58 3.67 -7.03 12.56
N ILE A 59 4.57 -6.82 11.59
CA ILE A 59 5.87 -6.20 11.85
C ILE A 59 5.87 -4.68 11.72
N SER A 60 4.72 -4.06 11.39
CA SER A 60 4.60 -2.61 11.15
C SER A 60 4.98 -1.76 12.36
N LEU A 61 4.78 -2.26 13.58
CA LEU A 61 5.20 -1.59 14.82
C LEU A 61 6.71 -1.31 14.83
N PHE A 62 7.52 -2.28 14.39
CA PHE A 62 8.97 -2.11 14.30
C PHE A 62 9.35 -1.10 13.21
N LEU A 63 8.64 -1.13 12.08
CA LEU A 63 8.84 -0.17 10.99
C LEU A 63 8.54 1.27 11.43
N GLY A 64 7.59 1.47 12.34
CA GLY A 64 7.30 2.75 13.00
C GLY A 64 8.51 3.30 13.75
N VAL A 65 9.12 2.48 14.62
CA VAL A 65 10.34 2.86 15.37
C VAL A 65 11.49 3.20 14.42
N VAL A 66 11.66 2.43 13.34
CA VAL A 66 12.69 2.69 12.33
C VAL A 66 12.42 4.00 11.58
N ALA A 67 11.16 4.28 11.22
CA ALA A 67 10.75 5.49 10.52
C ALA A 67 10.94 6.76 11.39
N ASP A 68 10.69 6.66 12.69
CA ASP A 68 10.85 7.79 13.61
C ASP A 68 12.30 8.23 13.76
N ARG A 69 13.25 7.28 13.70
CA ARG A 69 14.69 7.56 13.77
C ARG A 69 15.26 8.18 12.49
N GLN A 70 14.51 8.20 11.38
CA GLN A 70 15.03 8.73 10.12
C GLN A 70 15.04 10.27 10.09
N ARG A 71 16.19 10.83 9.71
CA ARG A 71 16.35 12.27 9.51
C ARG A 71 15.83 12.73 8.14
N GLN A 72 16.12 11.99 7.07
CA GLN A 72 15.74 12.34 5.69
C GLN A 72 14.41 11.69 5.25
N LYS A 73 13.34 11.86 6.03
CA LYS A 73 12.07 11.11 5.85
C LYS A 73 11.51 11.18 4.42
N LEU A 74 11.61 12.33 3.75
CA LEU A 74 11.12 12.50 2.37
C LEU A 74 11.92 11.67 1.36
N ARG A 75 13.24 11.60 1.52
CA ARG A 75 14.11 10.79 0.65
C ARG A 75 13.82 9.30 0.81
N HIS A 76 13.61 8.84 2.04
CA HIS A 76 13.22 7.46 2.31
C HIS A 76 11.83 7.13 1.77
N LEU A 77 10.88 8.08 1.82
CA LEU A 77 9.55 7.92 1.25
C LEU A 77 9.61 7.75 -0.28
N ILE A 78 10.34 8.63 -0.97
CA ILE A 78 10.54 8.51 -2.44
C ILE A 78 11.26 7.20 -2.79
N GLY A 79 12.31 6.84 -2.03
CA GLY A 79 13.04 5.59 -2.24
C GLY A 79 12.16 4.35 -2.06
N SER A 80 11.30 4.35 -1.04
CA SER A 80 10.32 3.29 -0.82
C SER A 80 9.31 3.19 -1.97
N SER A 81 8.80 4.32 -2.47
CA SER A 81 7.90 4.34 -3.64
C SER A 81 8.56 3.77 -4.89
N ILE A 82 9.81 4.13 -5.19
CA ILE A 82 10.55 3.60 -6.34
C ILE A 82 10.79 2.09 -6.17
N PHE A 83 11.21 1.65 -4.98
CA PHE A 83 11.40 0.24 -4.69
C PHE A 83 10.12 -0.57 -4.91
N ARG A 84 8.97 -0.09 -4.41
CA ARG A 84 7.67 -0.73 -4.61
C ARG A 84 7.27 -0.78 -6.08
N ALA A 85 7.48 0.29 -6.83
CA ALA A 85 7.21 0.31 -8.26
C ALA A 85 8.00 -0.79 -8.99
N VAL A 86 9.27 -0.99 -8.65
CA VAL A 86 10.09 -2.08 -9.20
C VAL A 86 9.53 -3.45 -8.84
N MET A 87 9.10 -3.66 -7.58
CA MET A 87 8.49 -4.93 -7.16
C MET A 87 7.21 -5.23 -7.94
N TYR A 88 6.30 -4.25 -8.09
CA TYR A 88 5.05 -4.43 -8.83
C TYR A 88 5.25 -4.61 -10.34
N ILE A 89 6.25 -3.95 -10.93
CA ILE A 89 6.66 -4.23 -12.31
C ILE A 89 7.12 -5.70 -12.42
N GLY A 90 7.91 -6.19 -11.46
CA GLY A 90 8.33 -7.58 -11.38
C GLY A 90 7.15 -8.55 -11.30
N ILE A 91 6.17 -8.28 -10.43
CA ILE A 91 4.92 -9.06 -10.34
C ILE A 91 4.19 -9.06 -11.68
N GLY A 92 4.06 -7.90 -12.32
CA GLY A 92 3.43 -7.79 -13.65
C GLY A 92 4.14 -8.62 -14.72
N PHE A 93 5.47 -8.74 -14.67
CA PHE A 93 6.22 -9.63 -15.58
C PHE A 93 5.98 -11.10 -15.28
N ILE A 94 5.89 -11.50 -14.01
CA ILE A 94 5.57 -12.88 -13.62
C ILE A 94 4.21 -13.30 -14.21
N PHE A 95 3.25 -12.39 -14.19
CA PHE A 95 1.86 -12.63 -14.61
C PHE A 95 1.70 -12.75 -16.13
N LYS A 96 2.76 -12.51 -16.92
CA LYS A 96 2.75 -12.80 -18.36
C LYS A 96 2.83 -14.28 -18.68
N TYR A 97 3.26 -15.10 -17.73
CA TYR A 97 3.38 -16.54 -17.88
C TYR A 97 2.13 -17.25 -17.33
N PRO A 98 1.80 -18.45 -17.83
CA PRO A 98 0.74 -19.26 -17.26
C PRO A 98 0.94 -19.45 -15.75
N PRO A 99 -0.08 -19.20 -14.92
CA PRO A 99 0.10 -19.20 -13.48
C PRO A 99 0.44 -20.60 -12.99
N THR A 100 1.47 -20.69 -12.16
CA THR A 100 1.86 -21.91 -11.44
C THR A 100 2.07 -21.57 -9.97
N LEU A 101 2.02 -22.59 -9.10
CA LEU A 101 2.25 -22.39 -7.67
C LEU A 101 3.60 -21.70 -7.39
N ILE A 102 4.65 -22.07 -8.13
CA ILE A 102 6.00 -21.49 -7.98
C ILE A 102 5.99 -20.01 -8.34
N LEU A 103 5.33 -19.62 -9.44
CA LEU A 103 5.22 -18.22 -9.83
C LEU A 103 4.41 -17.40 -8.84
N VAL A 104 3.34 -17.97 -8.27
CA VAL A 104 2.58 -17.32 -7.17
C VAL A 104 3.46 -17.12 -5.95
N VAL A 105 4.27 -18.11 -5.55
CA VAL A 105 5.22 -17.96 -4.43
C VAL A 105 6.18 -16.80 -4.69
N PHE A 106 6.79 -16.72 -5.89
CA PHE A 106 7.67 -15.61 -6.23
C PHE A 106 6.96 -14.26 -6.23
N ALA A 107 5.74 -14.19 -6.79
CA ALA A 107 4.94 -12.98 -6.75
C ALA A 107 4.60 -12.56 -5.31
N SER A 108 4.25 -13.51 -4.44
CA SER A 108 4.01 -13.28 -3.01
C SER A 108 5.24 -12.80 -2.25
N LEU A 109 6.45 -13.26 -2.61
CA LEU A 109 7.68 -12.73 -2.03
C LEU A 109 7.93 -11.27 -2.44
N LEU A 110 7.74 -10.94 -3.73
CA LEU A 110 7.85 -9.55 -4.19
C LEU A 110 6.78 -8.66 -3.53
N ASN A 111 5.55 -9.17 -3.39
CA ASN A 111 4.47 -8.46 -2.73
C ASN A 111 4.77 -8.22 -1.25
N LEU A 112 5.25 -9.24 -0.54
CA LEU A 112 5.67 -9.12 0.86
C LEU A 112 6.71 -8.00 1.04
N LEU A 113 7.73 -7.95 0.19
CA LEU A 113 8.76 -6.91 0.24
C LEU A 113 8.17 -5.52 -0.07
N SER A 114 7.27 -5.44 -1.05
CA SER A 114 6.56 -4.20 -1.38
C SER A 114 5.72 -3.70 -0.20
N ASP A 115 4.95 -4.58 0.43
CA ASP A 115 4.05 -4.24 1.54
C ASP A 115 4.83 -3.87 2.82
N ILE A 116 5.97 -4.50 3.09
CA ILE A 116 6.89 -4.06 4.16
C ILE A 116 7.35 -2.62 3.88
N SER A 117 7.79 -2.34 2.65
CA SER A 117 8.18 -1.00 2.25
C SER A 117 7.01 -0.01 2.31
N GLY A 118 5.79 -0.44 1.98
CA GLY A 118 4.57 0.38 2.02
C GLY A 118 4.16 0.76 3.44
N ASN A 119 4.23 -0.19 4.37
CA ASN A 119 4.00 0.06 5.80
C ASN A 119 5.06 1.01 6.38
N TYR A 120 6.33 0.83 6.00
CA TYR A 120 7.39 1.76 6.35
C TYR A 120 7.15 3.18 5.80
N SER A 121 6.73 3.32 4.54
CA SER A 121 6.33 4.62 3.96
C SER A 121 5.16 5.26 4.68
N THR A 122 4.16 4.46 5.10
CA THR A 122 3.02 4.96 5.88
C THR A 122 3.48 5.50 7.25
N ALA A 123 4.41 4.81 7.91
CA ALA A 123 5.00 5.30 9.15
C ALA A 123 5.82 6.59 8.96
N LEU A 124 6.57 6.70 7.85
CA LEU A 124 7.28 7.94 7.49
C LEU A 124 6.34 9.11 7.19
N PHE A 125 5.12 8.83 6.73
CA PHE A 125 4.12 9.84 6.34
C PHE A 125 3.46 10.54 7.54
N SER A 126 3.17 9.80 8.62
CA SER A 126 2.45 10.33 9.81
C SER A 126 3.02 11.64 10.38
N PRO A 127 4.35 11.82 10.53
CA PRO A 127 4.94 13.08 10.96
C PRO A 127 4.72 14.25 10.00
N PHE A 128 4.65 14.00 8.68
CA PHE A 128 4.48 15.06 7.69
C PHE A 128 3.11 15.72 7.78
N THR A 129 2.06 14.96 8.09
CA THR A 129 0.73 15.52 8.32
C THR A 129 0.77 16.57 9.43
N LYS A 130 1.51 16.32 10.52
CA LYS A 130 1.66 17.25 11.64
C LYS A 130 2.50 18.50 11.31
N ILE A 131 3.43 18.38 10.36
CA ILE A 131 4.31 19.49 9.94
C ILE A 131 3.60 20.38 8.91
N LEU A 132 2.83 19.78 8.00
CA LEU A 132 2.22 20.47 6.86
C LEU A 132 0.85 21.09 7.17
N ILE A 133 0.20 20.66 8.24
CA ILE A 133 -1.16 21.09 8.61
C ILE A 133 -1.13 21.85 9.94
N LYS A 134 -1.76 23.03 9.96
CA LYS A 134 -1.98 23.79 11.20
C LYS A 134 -2.98 23.05 12.10
N SER A 135 -2.87 23.23 13.41
CA SER A 135 -3.74 22.56 14.40
C SER A 135 -5.25 22.78 14.13
N GLU A 136 -5.63 23.97 13.67
CA GLU A 136 -7.01 24.34 13.27
C GLU A 136 -7.57 23.51 12.10
N ASP A 137 -6.70 23.00 11.23
CA ASP A 137 -7.05 22.28 10.01
C ASP A 137 -6.85 20.76 10.17
N MET A 138 -6.39 20.29 11.34
CA MET A 138 -5.99 18.90 11.59
C MET A 138 -7.17 17.93 11.49
N GLU A 139 -8.34 18.34 11.97
CA GLU A 139 -9.57 17.54 11.91
C GLU A 139 -10.00 17.27 10.47
N GLU A 140 -10.04 18.31 9.63
CA GLU A 140 -10.34 18.17 8.19
C GLU A 140 -9.29 17.30 7.48
N ALA A 141 -8.01 17.42 7.84
CA ALA A 141 -6.93 16.60 7.28
C ALA A 141 -7.10 15.10 7.59
N GLN A 142 -7.42 14.76 8.84
CA GLN A 142 -7.67 13.38 9.25
C GLN A 142 -8.95 12.83 8.63
N GLY A 143 -9.99 13.66 8.53
CA GLY A 143 -11.23 13.32 7.82
C GLY A 143 -10.96 12.94 6.36
N PHE A 144 -10.14 13.73 5.65
CA PHE A 144 -9.75 13.44 4.27
C PHE A 144 -9.00 12.11 4.12
N ILE A 145 -8.00 11.86 4.98
CA ILE A 145 -7.23 10.60 4.94
C ILE A 145 -8.13 9.40 5.25
N SER A 146 -9.00 9.51 6.26
CA SER A 146 -9.89 8.43 6.69
C SER A 146 -10.89 8.07 5.61
N VAL A 147 -11.62 9.06 5.07
CA VAL A 147 -12.58 8.85 3.98
C VAL A 147 -11.87 8.26 2.76
N GLY A 148 -10.72 8.83 2.38
CA GLY A 148 -9.93 8.31 1.27
C GLY A 148 -9.55 6.84 1.45
N THR A 149 -9.06 6.47 2.64
CA THR A 149 -8.65 5.09 2.94
C THR A 149 -9.85 4.14 2.94
N GLN A 150 -11.00 4.55 3.49
CA GLN A 150 -12.23 3.76 3.46
C GLN A 150 -12.72 3.51 2.03
N LEU A 151 -12.65 4.52 1.15
CA LEU A 151 -13.00 4.35 -0.25
C LEU A 151 -12.08 3.34 -0.96
N VAL A 152 -10.78 3.33 -0.64
CA VAL A 152 -9.87 2.29 -1.15
C VAL A 152 -10.33 0.89 -0.71
N THR A 153 -10.71 0.72 0.55
CA THR A 153 -11.19 -0.57 1.07
C THR A 153 -12.49 -1.01 0.39
N VAL A 154 -13.45 -0.10 0.21
CA VAL A 154 -14.72 -0.41 -0.49
C VAL A 154 -14.44 -0.81 -1.94
N LEU A 155 -13.57 -0.08 -2.63
CA LEU A 155 -13.17 -0.41 -4.00
C LEU A 155 -12.51 -1.80 -4.08
N GLN A 156 -11.64 -2.14 -3.12
CA GLN A 156 -11.05 -3.47 -3.02
C GLN A 156 -12.13 -4.56 -2.90
N LEU A 157 -13.11 -4.39 -2.01
CA LEU A 157 -14.19 -5.36 -1.81
C LEU A 157 -15.05 -5.58 -3.06
N LEU A 158 -15.39 -4.49 -3.76
CA LEU A 158 -16.15 -4.58 -5.01
C LEU A 158 -15.42 -5.40 -6.07
N LEU A 159 -14.10 -5.24 -6.17
CA LEU A 159 -13.30 -5.99 -7.15
C LEU A 159 -13.20 -7.48 -6.83
N VAL A 160 -13.20 -7.85 -5.55
CA VAL A 160 -13.23 -9.26 -5.12
C VAL A 160 -14.56 -9.93 -5.45
N HIS A 161 -15.68 -9.20 -5.40
CA HIS A 161 -17.01 -9.76 -5.68
C HIS A 161 -17.36 -9.83 -7.17
N HIS A 162 -16.62 -9.14 -8.04
CA HIS A 162 -16.89 -9.06 -9.48
C HIS A 162 -15.84 -9.77 -10.35
N CYS A 163 -14.86 -10.45 -9.77
CA CYS A 163 -13.90 -11.34 -10.45
C CYS A 163 -14.14 -12.80 -10.05
#